data_AF-A0A1F6DFT9-F1
#
_entry.id   AF-A0A1F6DFT9-F1
#
_cell.length_a   1.000
_cell.length_b   1.000
_cell.length_c   1.000
_cell.angle_alpha   90.00
_cell.angle_beta   90.00
_cell.angle_gamma   90.00
#
_symmetry.space_group_name_H-M   'P 1'
#
loop_
_entity.id
_entity.type
_entity.pdbx_description
1 polymer ?
#
loop_
_entity_poly.entity_id
_entity_poly.type
_entity_poly.pdbx_seq_one_letter_code
_entity_poly.pdbx_strand_id
1 'polypeptide(L)'
;MEEFLMYKIVIDGTPVLFSDFLSEDDCASVIAEATGAARVVFIGTPCTPLLVKTIEELVFRDNYVVVRDNNDILSPRDKREREIKTCSEYVRKLTSSGTIVRSRETCLGCASLVREGEFKIEQTVVVTQLEVRTLLATMKALGVVYDGLDEDDAILEATRRERAGKSFTELLVQHLLVELPLFDWQNPERYESTKAALFAQFVATVHDLTYLS
;
A
#
# COMPACT_ATOMS: atom_id res chain seq x y z
N MET A 1 -18.30 11.16 14.99
CA MET A 1 -17.67 11.64 13.76
C MET A 1 -17.59 10.43 12.86
N GLU A 2 -18.22 10.49 11.69
CA GLU A 2 -17.99 9.47 10.67
C GLU A 2 -16.55 9.66 10.18
N GLU A 3 -15.69 8.72 10.56
CA GLU A 3 -14.31 8.64 10.09
C GLU A 3 -14.38 8.06 8.67
N PHE A 4 -14.45 8.90 7.64
CA PHE A 4 -14.23 8.43 6.28
C PHE A 4 -12.72 8.31 6.07
N LEU A 5 -12.28 7.17 5.53
CA LEU A 5 -10.90 6.67 5.69
C LEU A 5 -10.11 6.64 4.38
N MET A 6 -10.64 7.24 3.31
CA MET A 6 -9.95 7.29 2.04
C MET A 6 -9.20 8.60 1.82
N TYR A 7 -7.91 8.50 1.50
CA TYR A 7 -7.04 9.64 1.22
C TYR A 7 -6.40 9.50 -0.15
N LYS A 8 -6.15 10.61 -0.82
CA LYS A 8 -5.45 10.65 -2.10
C LYS A 8 -4.23 11.56 -2.01
N ILE A 9 -3.10 11.08 -2.54
CA ILE A 9 -1.92 11.89 -2.84
C ILE A 9 -1.42 11.56 -4.25
N VAL A 10 -0.50 12.36 -4.76
CA VAL A 10 0.27 12.03 -5.96
C VAL A 10 1.69 11.71 -5.54
N ILE A 11 2.25 10.57 -5.96
CA ILE A 11 3.67 10.24 -5.82
C ILE A 11 4.24 10.08 -7.23
N ASP A 12 5.19 10.94 -7.60
CA ASP A 12 5.93 10.88 -8.87
C ASP A 12 4.98 10.88 -10.08
N GLY A 13 4.00 11.80 -10.02
CA GLY A 13 2.95 11.94 -11.03
C GLY A 13 1.87 10.84 -10.99
N THR A 14 1.99 9.84 -10.12
CA THR A 14 1.04 8.72 -10.03
C THR A 14 0.06 8.91 -8.87
N PRO A 15 -1.26 8.87 -9.11
CA PRO A 15 -2.25 8.89 -8.03
C PRO A 15 -2.13 7.67 -7.12
N VAL A 16 -2.08 7.93 -5.81
CA VAL A 16 -2.05 6.91 -4.75
C VAL A 16 -3.25 7.14 -3.83
N LEU A 17 -4.11 6.13 -3.77
CA LEU A 17 -5.28 6.07 -2.90
C LEU A 17 -4.94 5.22 -1.67
N PHE A 18 -5.13 5.79 -0.49
CA PHE A 18 -5.07 5.03 0.75
C PHE A 18 -6.47 4.61 1.14
N SER A 19 -6.69 3.31 1.30
CA SER A 19 -7.97 2.75 1.73
C SER A 19 -7.75 1.47 2.51
N ASP A 20 -8.40 1.38 3.67
CA ASP A 20 -8.44 0.16 4.48
C ASP A 20 -9.65 -0.73 4.15
N PHE A 21 -10.51 -0.30 3.21
CA PHE A 21 -11.71 -1.03 2.78
C PHE A 21 -12.60 -1.46 3.96
N LEU A 22 -12.95 -0.51 4.84
CA LEU A 22 -13.79 -0.78 6.00
C LEU A 22 -15.29 -0.68 5.67
N SER A 23 -15.64 -0.04 4.54
CA SER A 23 -17.01 0.20 4.12
C SER A 23 -17.23 0.00 2.60
N GLU A 24 -18.49 -0.08 2.18
CA GLU A 24 -18.85 -0.05 0.75
C GLU A 24 -18.61 1.34 0.11
N ASP A 25 -18.65 2.40 0.91
CA ASP A 25 -18.35 3.77 0.46
C ASP A 25 -16.86 3.92 0.11
N ASP A 26 -15.96 3.28 0.88
CA ASP A 26 -14.53 3.20 0.54
C ASP A 26 -14.34 2.52 -0.82
N CYS A 27 -15.06 1.40 -1.07
CA CYS A 27 -15.01 0.69 -2.34
C CYS A 27 -15.47 1.58 -3.49
N ALA A 28 -16.63 2.23 -3.33
CA ALA A 28 -17.21 3.11 -4.34
C ALA A 28 -16.27 4.27 -4.68
N SER A 29 -15.62 4.86 -3.67
CA SER A 29 -14.66 5.94 -3.83
C SER A 29 -13.41 5.50 -4.58
N VAL A 30 -12.86 4.32 -4.26
CA VAL A 30 -11.73 3.73 -5.02
C VAL A 30 -12.09 3.52 -6.48
N ILE A 31 -13.28 2.96 -6.75
CA ILE A 31 -13.75 2.72 -8.12
C ILE A 31 -13.93 4.04 -8.89
N ALA A 32 -14.50 5.06 -8.24
CA ALA A 32 -14.70 6.38 -8.83
C ALA A 32 -13.37 7.03 -9.22
N GLU A 33 -12.39 7.03 -8.31
CA GLU A 33 -11.06 7.62 -8.53
C GLU A 33 -10.20 6.82 -9.53
N ALA A 34 -10.40 5.50 -9.61
CA ALA A 34 -9.75 4.64 -10.59
C ALA A 34 -10.41 4.70 -11.97
N THR A 35 -11.55 5.40 -12.11
CA THR A 35 -12.24 5.53 -13.39
C THR A 35 -11.35 6.27 -14.40
N GLY A 36 -11.07 5.63 -15.54
CA GLY A 36 -10.16 6.16 -16.56
C GLY A 36 -8.69 5.75 -16.39
N ALA A 37 -8.34 5.04 -15.31
CA ALA A 37 -7.03 4.40 -15.21
C ALA A 37 -6.96 3.18 -16.14
N ALA A 38 -5.87 3.03 -16.89
CA ALA A 38 -5.63 1.78 -17.63
C ALA A 38 -5.27 0.63 -16.67
N ARG A 39 -4.65 0.96 -15.52
CA ARG A 39 -4.17 -0.01 -14.55
C ARG A 39 -4.48 0.42 -13.13
N VAL A 40 -4.92 -0.53 -12.31
CA VAL A 40 -5.10 -0.35 -10.86
C VAL A 40 -4.24 -1.37 -10.12
N VAL A 41 -3.39 -0.89 -9.22
CA VAL A 41 -2.46 -1.73 -8.46
C VAL A 41 -2.81 -1.67 -6.98
N PHE A 42 -3.10 -2.81 -6.37
CA PHE A 42 -3.31 -2.91 -4.92
C PHE A 42 -2.02 -3.38 -4.24
N ILE A 43 -1.53 -2.61 -3.28
CA ILE A 43 -0.30 -2.93 -2.52
C ILE A 43 -0.62 -3.06 -1.03
N GLY A 44 -0.35 -4.25 -0.50
CA GLY A 44 -0.47 -4.58 0.91
C GLY A 44 -1.89 -4.60 1.47
N THR A 45 -2.92 -4.43 0.63
CA THR A 45 -4.34 -4.52 1.00
C THR A 45 -4.76 -5.98 1.18
N PRO A 46 -5.19 -6.41 2.40
CA PRO A 46 -5.64 -7.77 2.64
C PRO A 46 -6.82 -8.15 1.73
N CYS A 47 -6.79 -9.37 1.22
CA CYS A 47 -7.90 -9.89 0.43
C CYS A 47 -9.15 -10.10 1.30
N THR A 48 -10.10 -9.16 1.24
CA THR A 48 -11.40 -9.23 1.93
C THR A 48 -12.55 -9.30 0.92
N PRO A 49 -13.79 -9.62 1.34
CA PRO A 49 -14.94 -9.57 0.44
C PRO A 49 -15.17 -8.21 -0.22
N LEU A 50 -14.87 -7.11 0.49
CA LEU A 50 -14.97 -5.75 -0.06
C LEU A 50 -13.92 -5.49 -1.14
N LEU A 51 -12.67 -5.92 -0.91
CA LEU A 51 -11.63 -5.82 -1.94
C LEU A 51 -12.00 -6.67 -3.17
N VAL A 52 -12.51 -7.89 -2.97
CA VAL A 52 -12.95 -8.76 -4.07
C VAL A 52 -14.01 -8.07 -4.93
N LYS A 53 -15.07 -7.54 -4.32
CA LYS A 53 -16.13 -6.80 -5.05
C LYS A 53 -15.53 -5.63 -5.85
N THR A 54 -14.60 -4.89 -5.24
CA THR A 54 -13.92 -3.76 -5.89
C THR A 54 -13.12 -4.21 -7.12
N ILE A 55 -12.36 -5.30 -6.98
CA ILE A 55 -11.57 -5.88 -8.08
C ILE A 55 -12.49 -6.37 -9.20
N GLU A 56 -13.60 -7.04 -8.88
CA GLU A 56 -14.57 -7.51 -9.88
C GLU A 56 -15.12 -6.34 -10.70
N GLU A 57 -15.52 -5.25 -10.04
CA GLU A 57 -16.03 -4.05 -10.72
C GLU A 57 -14.97 -3.38 -11.59
N LEU A 58 -13.73 -3.26 -11.12
CA LEU A 58 -12.63 -2.69 -11.91
C LEU A 58 -12.30 -3.57 -13.13
N VAL A 59 -12.26 -4.89 -12.96
CA VAL A 59 -12.06 -5.83 -14.09
C VAL A 59 -13.23 -5.73 -15.07
N PHE A 60 -14.46 -5.62 -14.58
CA PHE A 60 -15.65 -5.42 -15.42
C PHE A 60 -15.59 -4.12 -16.24
N ARG A 61 -14.91 -3.09 -15.72
CA ARG A 61 -14.65 -1.81 -16.40
C ARG A 61 -13.39 -1.82 -17.28
N ASP A 62 -12.86 -3.01 -17.59
CA ASP A 62 -11.67 -3.22 -18.41
C ASP A 62 -10.37 -2.63 -17.82
N ASN A 63 -10.32 -2.33 -16.50
CA ASN A 63 -9.07 -1.96 -15.86
C ASN A 63 -8.13 -3.19 -15.76
N TYR A 64 -6.84 -2.99 -16.04
CA TYR A 64 -5.82 -4.01 -15.73
C TYR A 64 -5.53 -4.01 -14.23
N VAL A 65 -6.01 -5.02 -13.50
CA VAL A 65 -5.83 -5.11 -12.04
C VAL A 65 -4.64 -5.99 -11.66
N VAL A 66 -3.77 -5.47 -10.78
CA VAL A 66 -2.63 -6.18 -10.17
C VAL A 66 -2.73 -6.11 -8.65
N VAL A 67 -2.48 -7.23 -7.97
CA VAL A 67 -2.42 -7.26 -6.50
C VAL A 67 -1.02 -7.70 -6.02
N ARG A 68 -0.51 -7.01 -5.00
CA ARG A 68 0.78 -7.21 -4.32
C ARG A 68 0.55 -7.27 -2.83
N ASP A 69 0.21 -8.45 -2.33
CA ASP A 69 -0.20 -8.61 -0.93
C ASP A 69 0.64 -9.68 -0.20
N ASN A 70 0.99 -9.42 1.06
CA ASN A 70 1.67 -10.37 1.94
C ASN A 70 0.76 -10.87 3.08
N ASN A 71 -0.54 -10.57 3.04
CA ASN A 71 -1.50 -10.95 4.10
C ASN A 71 -2.19 -12.31 3.88
N ASP A 72 -1.70 -13.16 2.97
CA ASP A 72 -2.34 -14.46 2.73
C ASP A 72 -2.26 -15.39 3.95
N ILE A 73 -3.24 -16.29 4.04
CA ILE A 73 -3.35 -17.26 5.13
C ILE A 73 -3.25 -18.69 4.59
N LEU A 74 -2.16 -19.38 4.91
CA LEU A 74 -1.95 -20.77 4.51
C LEU A 74 -2.81 -21.73 5.34
N SER A 75 -2.84 -21.52 6.66
CA SER A 75 -3.48 -22.41 7.64
C SER A 75 -4.48 -21.64 8.52
N PRO A 76 -5.73 -21.44 8.05
CA PRO A 76 -6.69 -20.58 8.72
C PRO A 76 -7.27 -21.23 9.99
N ARG A 77 -7.35 -20.46 11.07
CA ARG A 77 -7.75 -20.89 12.42
C ARG A 77 -9.16 -20.46 12.77
N ASP A 78 -9.59 -19.31 12.28
CA ASP A 78 -10.90 -18.73 12.55
C ASP A 78 -11.68 -18.38 11.28
N LYS A 79 -12.89 -17.82 11.46
CA LYS A 79 -13.77 -17.45 10.35
C LYS A 79 -13.15 -16.37 9.46
N ARG A 80 -12.54 -15.34 10.06
CA ARG A 80 -11.93 -14.23 9.33
C ARG A 80 -10.73 -14.70 8.51
N GLU A 81 -9.88 -15.54 9.08
CA GLU A 81 -8.74 -16.14 8.37
C GLU A 81 -9.18 -17.04 7.20
N ARG A 82 -10.29 -17.79 7.36
CA ARG A 82 -10.88 -18.56 6.25
C ARG A 82 -11.41 -17.66 5.14
N GLU A 83 -12.03 -16.54 5.50
CA GLU A 83 -12.50 -15.54 4.54
C GLU A 83 -11.34 -14.93 3.76
N ILE A 84 -10.26 -14.52 4.44
CA ILE A 84 -9.07 -13.97 3.78
C ILE A 84 -8.49 -14.99 2.81
N LYS A 85 -8.27 -16.23 3.25
CA LYS A 85 -7.76 -17.30 2.37
C LYS A 85 -8.62 -17.49 1.12
N THR A 86 -9.94 -17.58 1.31
CA THR A 86 -10.89 -17.77 0.20
C THR A 86 -10.82 -16.59 -0.79
N CYS A 87 -10.78 -15.36 -0.27
CA CYS A 87 -10.66 -14.16 -1.09
C CYS A 87 -9.32 -14.11 -1.83
N SER A 88 -8.20 -14.44 -1.18
CA SER A 88 -6.87 -14.51 -1.81
C SER A 88 -6.83 -15.52 -2.97
N GLU A 89 -7.43 -16.69 -2.79
CA GLU A 89 -7.54 -17.70 -3.85
C GLU A 89 -8.38 -17.21 -5.03
N TYR A 90 -9.44 -16.44 -4.74
CA TYR A 90 -10.31 -15.88 -5.77
C TYR A 90 -9.67 -14.71 -6.52
N VAL A 91 -9.00 -13.79 -5.81
CA VAL A 91 -8.24 -12.67 -6.40
C VAL A 91 -7.18 -13.17 -7.40
N ARG A 92 -6.49 -14.29 -7.09
CA ARG A 92 -5.54 -14.92 -8.03
C ARG A 92 -6.19 -15.39 -9.34
N LYS A 93 -7.48 -15.72 -9.32
CA LYS A 93 -8.25 -16.16 -10.50
C LYS A 93 -8.85 -14.99 -11.27
N LEU A 94 -9.20 -13.91 -10.57
CA LEU A 94 -9.83 -12.71 -11.16
C LEU A 94 -8.84 -11.79 -11.88
N THR A 95 -7.60 -11.71 -11.38
CA THR A 95 -6.66 -10.67 -11.80
C THR A 95 -5.74 -11.13 -12.93
N SER A 96 -5.12 -10.16 -13.61
CA SER A 96 -4.25 -10.41 -14.75
C SER A 96 -2.91 -11.04 -14.35
N SER A 97 -2.12 -11.47 -15.36
CA SER A 97 -0.79 -12.03 -15.14
C SER A 97 0.07 -11.10 -14.30
N GLY A 98 0.64 -11.67 -13.23
CA GLY A 98 1.57 -10.95 -12.38
C GLY A 98 1.03 -10.61 -11.00
N THR A 99 -0.21 -10.89 -10.62
CA THR A 99 -0.65 -10.81 -9.20
C THR A 99 0.19 -11.73 -8.30
N ILE A 100 0.63 -11.18 -7.16
CA ILE A 100 1.40 -11.89 -6.15
C ILE A 100 0.70 -11.67 -4.80
N VAL A 101 0.14 -12.75 -4.28
CA VAL A 101 -0.44 -12.81 -2.93
C VAL A 101 0.34 -13.89 -2.19
N ARG A 102 1.09 -13.52 -1.15
CA ARG A 102 1.93 -14.40 -0.33
C ARG A 102 1.53 -14.31 1.12
N SER A 103 1.91 -15.32 1.90
CA SER A 103 1.77 -15.26 3.35
C SER A 103 2.99 -14.59 3.97
N ARG A 104 2.81 -14.01 5.16
CA ARG A 104 3.90 -13.39 5.92
C ARG A 104 5.00 -14.39 6.31
N GLU A 105 4.65 -15.67 6.43
CA GLU A 105 5.62 -16.75 6.67
C GLU A 105 6.65 -16.89 5.53
N THR A 106 6.31 -16.41 4.33
CA THR A 106 7.14 -16.55 3.12
C THR A 106 7.56 -15.21 2.52
N CYS A 107 7.11 -14.09 3.11
CA CYS A 107 7.32 -12.74 2.60
C CYS A 107 7.29 -11.73 3.74
N LEU A 108 8.48 -11.28 4.16
CA LEU A 108 8.64 -10.45 5.36
C LEU A 108 8.18 -9.00 5.19
N GLY A 109 7.81 -8.55 3.99
CA GLY A 109 7.35 -7.18 3.76
C GLY A 109 6.79 -6.97 2.35
N CYS A 110 5.94 -5.96 2.19
CA CYS A 110 5.29 -5.65 0.91
C CYS A 110 6.28 -5.10 -0.13
N ALA A 111 7.36 -4.43 0.29
CA ALA A 111 8.37 -3.86 -0.61
C ALA A 111 9.12 -4.96 -1.38
N SER A 112 9.24 -6.16 -0.81
CA SER A 112 9.82 -7.32 -1.48
C SER A 112 8.94 -7.91 -2.61
N LEU A 113 7.66 -7.52 -2.66
CA LEU A 113 6.73 -7.98 -3.70
C LEU A 113 6.81 -7.16 -4.98
N VAL A 114 7.48 -6.00 -4.94
CA VAL A 114 7.55 -5.03 -6.04
C VAL A 114 9.00 -4.73 -6.41
N ARG A 115 9.22 -4.44 -7.67
CA ARG A 115 10.49 -3.89 -8.16
C ARG A 115 10.45 -2.37 -8.15
N GLU A 116 11.63 -1.76 -8.05
CA GLU A 116 11.79 -0.32 -8.20
C GLU A 116 11.18 0.15 -9.53
N GLY A 117 10.26 1.12 -9.47
CA GLY A 117 9.62 1.72 -10.63
C GLY A 117 8.71 0.78 -11.44
N GLU A 118 8.36 -0.41 -10.92
CA GLU A 118 7.54 -1.40 -11.64
C GLU A 118 6.22 -0.83 -12.17
N PHE A 119 5.64 0.15 -11.46
CA PHE A 119 4.35 0.73 -11.78
C PHE A 119 4.41 2.22 -12.11
N LYS A 120 5.61 2.75 -12.43
CA LYS A 120 5.79 4.11 -12.98
C LYS A 120 5.43 4.14 -14.47
N ILE A 121 4.15 3.90 -14.76
CA ILE A 121 3.59 3.85 -16.12
C ILE A 121 2.37 4.75 -16.19
N GLU A 122 2.17 5.41 -17.33
CA GLU A 122 1.01 6.28 -17.55
C GLU A 122 -0.31 5.58 -17.24
N GLN A 123 -1.28 6.35 -16.73
CA GLN A 123 -2.63 5.90 -16.40
C GLN A 123 -2.69 4.75 -15.37
N THR A 124 -1.72 4.70 -14.46
CA THR A 124 -1.74 3.81 -13.30
C THR A 124 -2.32 4.54 -12.08
N VAL A 125 -3.20 3.87 -11.34
CA VAL A 125 -3.60 4.27 -9.98
C VAL A 125 -3.13 3.20 -9.01
N VAL A 126 -2.47 3.59 -7.92
CA VAL A 126 -2.09 2.68 -6.84
C VAL A 126 -3.07 2.83 -5.69
N VAL A 127 -3.54 1.70 -5.16
CA VAL A 127 -4.35 1.62 -3.95
C VAL A 127 -3.53 0.88 -2.90
N THR A 128 -3.43 1.44 -1.71
CA THR A 128 -2.61 0.88 -0.64
C THR A 128 -3.31 1.02 0.70
N GLN A 129 -3.00 0.15 1.66
CA GLN A 129 -3.48 0.37 3.02
C GLN A 129 -2.92 1.68 3.55
N LEU A 130 -3.66 2.27 4.48
CA LEU A 130 -3.11 3.33 5.30
C LEU A 130 -2.11 2.67 6.25
N GLU A 131 -0.88 2.38 5.87
CA GLU A 131 0.19 1.85 6.73
C GLU A 131 1.58 2.25 6.18
N VAL A 132 2.59 2.35 7.06
CA VAL A 132 3.95 2.78 6.65
C VAL A 132 4.61 1.79 5.71
N ARG A 133 4.50 0.50 6.06
CA ARG A 133 5.07 -0.60 5.29
C ARG A 133 4.51 -0.62 3.85
N THR A 134 3.21 -0.38 3.71
CA THR A 134 2.56 -0.36 2.41
C THR A 134 2.87 0.93 1.65
N LEU A 135 3.17 2.03 2.35
CA LEU A 135 3.72 3.25 1.75
C LEU A 135 5.15 3.03 1.22
N LEU A 136 6.05 2.38 1.97
CA LEU A 136 7.41 2.07 1.49
C LEU A 136 7.38 1.23 0.21
N ALA A 137 6.54 0.19 0.20
CA ALA A 137 6.31 -0.62 -0.99
C ALA A 137 5.75 0.21 -2.16
N THR A 138 4.84 1.16 -1.88
CA THR A 138 4.29 2.06 -2.90
C THR A 138 5.34 3.01 -3.45
N MET A 139 6.15 3.63 -2.60
CA MET A 139 7.26 4.50 -2.99
C MET A 139 8.23 3.75 -3.91
N LYS A 140 8.67 2.55 -3.50
CA LYS A 140 9.54 1.70 -4.32
C LYS A 140 8.89 1.37 -5.66
N ALA A 141 7.64 0.95 -5.67
CA ALA A 141 6.92 0.61 -6.89
C ALA A 141 6.82 1.78 -7.88
N LEU A 142 6.89 3.01 -7.39
CA LEU A 142 6.86 4.24 -8.18
C LEU A 142 8.27 4.83 -8.43
N GLY A 143 9.33 4.18 -7.96
CA GLY A 143 10.72 4.57 -8.21
C GLY A 143 11.30 5.57 -7.22
N VAL A 144 10.62 5.80 -6.09
CA VAL A 144 11.13 6.61 -4.97
C VAL A 144 11.76 5.66 -3.96
N VAL A 145 13.08 5.55 -3.98
CA VAL A 145 13.83 4.57 -3.17
C VAL A 145 14.99 5.21 -2.40
N TYR A 146 15.37 4.54 -1.31
CA TYR A 146 16.60 4.80 -0.56
C TYR A 146 17.27 3.50 -0.14
N ASP A 147 18.58 3.56 0.13
CA ASP A 147 19.36 2.41 0.57
C ASP A 147 18.88 1.93 1.95
N GLY A 148 18.30 0.73 2.00
CA GLY A 148 17.76 0.13 3.23
C GLY A 148 16.24 0.01 3.28
N LEU A 149 15.52 0.44 2.23
CA LEU A 149 14.05 0.46 2.21
C LEU A 149 13.43 -0.93 2.43
N ASP A 150 13.98 -1.98 1.79
CA ASP A 150 13.45 -3.34 1.93
C ASP A 150 13.69 -3.90 3.35
N GLU A 151 14.82 -3.56 3.96
CA GLU A 151 15.14 -3.90 5.34
C GLU A 151 14.21 -3.19 6.34
N ASP A 152 13.97 -1.89 6.15
CA ASP A 152 13.06 -1.11 6.99
C ASP A 152 11.62 -1.64 6.90
N ASP A 153 11.15 -1.95 5.68
CA ASP A 153 9.83 -2.57 5.46
C ASP A 153 9.71 -3.91 6.20
N ALA A 154 10.73 -4.76 6.13
CA ALA A 154 10.76 -6.04 6.83
C ALA A 154 10.73 -5.88 8.37
N ILE A 155 11.45 -4.90 8.91
CA ILE A 155 11.44 -4.60 10.35
C ILE A 155 10.07 -4.06 10.78
N LEU A 156 9.45 -3.20 9.99
CA LEU A 156 8.12 -2.65 10.27
C LEU A 156 7.03 -3.73 10.25
N GLU A 157 7.10 -4.67 9.31
CA GLU A 157 6.18 -5.82 9.29
C GLU A 157 6.35 -6.69 10.55
N ALA A 158 7.59 -6.91 10.99
CA ALA A 158 7.87 -7.70 12.19
C ALA A 158 7.41 -7.01 13.50
N THR A 159 7.34 -5.67 13.51
CA THR A 159 7.10 -4.87 14.71
C THR A 159 5.71 -4.22 14.79
N ARG A 160 4.75 -4.70 13.97
CA ARG A 160 3.36 -4.21 13.86
C ARG A 160 2.84 -3.57 15.15
N ARG A 161 2.61 -2.25 15.09
CA ARG A 161 1.93 -1.50 16.15
C ARG A 161 0.49 -1.25 15.74
N GLU A 162 -0.44 -1.49 16.65
CA GLU A 162 -1.84 -1.09 16.45
C GLU A 162 -1.91 0.43 16.29
N ARG A 163 -2.70 0.86 15.30
CA ARG A 163 -3.04 2.26 15.11
C ARG A 163 -4.23 2.60 15.99
N ALA A 164 -4.04 3.48 16.95
CA ALA A 164 -5.13 4.03 17.74
C ALA A 164 -5.23 5.55 17.50
N GLY A 165 -6.30 5.96 16.81
CA GLY A 165 -6.85 7.32 16.85
C GLY A 165 -5.98 8.47 16.32
N LYS A 166 -5.13 8.24 15.30
CA LYS A 166 -4.31 9.28 14.67
C LYS A 166 -4.85 9.65 13.30
N SER A 167 -4.87 10.93 12.97
CA SER A 167 -5.23 11.41 11.63
C SER A 167 -4.20 10.96 10.58
N PHE A 168 -4.60 10.90 9.31
CA PHE A 168 -3.68 10.51 8.23
C PHE A 168 -2.44 11.41 8.16
N THR A 169 -2.58 12.72 8.31
CA THR A 169 -1.43 13.63 8.31
C THR A 169 -0.48 13.34 9.47
N GLU A 170 -1.00 13.05 10.67
CA GLU A 170 -0.17 12.66 11.80
C GLU A 170 0.54 11.34 11.57
N LEU A 171 -0.14 10.37 10.94
CA LEU A 171 0.45 9.10 10.55
C LEU A 171 1.56 9.32 9.51
N LEU A 172 1.29 10.09 8.46
CA LEU A 172 2.25 10.40 7.41
C LEU A 172 3.49 11.10 7.98
N VAL A 173 3.30 12.12 8.83
CA VAL A 173 4.36 12.88 9.49
C VAL A 173 5.16 12.00 10.46
N GLN A 174 4.49 11.27 11.34
CA GLN A 174 5.17 10.40 12.30
C GLN A 174 5.99 9.33 11.56
N HIS A 175 5.39 8.70 10.56
CA HIS A 175 6.00 7.54 9.95
C HIS A 175 7.10 7.91 8.96
N LEU A 176 6.92 8.95 8.14
CA LEU A 176 7.93 9.35 7.16
C LEU A 176 9.00 10.27 7.75
N LEU A 177 8.67 11.12 8.72
CA LEU A 177 9.61 12.13 9.26
C LEU A 177 10.23 11.72 10.59
N VAL A 178 9.63 10.78 11.31
CA VAL A 178 10.13 10.35 12.62
C VAL A 178 10.65 8.92 12.58
N GLU A 179 9.93 8.01 11.94
CA GLU A 179 10.25 6.57 11.98
C GLU A 179 11.15 6.09 10.83
N LEU A 180 11.22 6.80 9.70
CA LEU A 180 11.99 6.40 8.53
C LEU A 180 13.17 7.34 8.21
N PRO A 181 14.34 6.79 7.79
CA PRO A 181 14.73 5.38 7.94
C PRO A 181 14.76 5.00 9.44
N LEU A 182 14.79 3.73 9.79
CA LEU A 182 14.89 3.35 11.21
C LEU A 182 16.23 3.82 11.81
N PHE A 183 16.21 4.29 13.06
CA PHE A 183 17.43 4.81 13.68
C PHE A 183 18.48 3.73 13.92
N ASP A 184 19.64 3.89 13.27
CA ASP A 184 20.80 3.01 13.41
C ASP A 184 21.90 3.66 14.29
N TRP A 185 21.99 3.18 15.53
CA TRP A 185 23.03 3.62 16.49
C TRP A 185 24.46 3.32 16.02
N GLN A 186 24.65 2.36 15.12
CA GLN A 186 25.96 1.98 14.61
C GLN A 186 26.41 2.89 13.46
N ASN A 187 25.47 3.60 12.83
CA ASN A 187 25.76 4.46 11.68
C ASN A 187 24.87 5.72 11.66
N PRO A 188 25.02 6.62 12.65
CA PRO A 188 24.15 7.78 12.81
C PRO A 188 24.24 8.80 11.66
N GLU A 189 25.39 8.92 10.99
CA GLU A 189 25.55 9.80 9.83
C GLU A 189 24.76 9.27 8.61
N ARG A 190 24.74 7.95 8.42
CA ARG A 190 23.90 7.31 7.39
C ARG A 190 22.42 7.55 7.68
N TYR A 191 21.99 7.45 8.94
CA TYR A 191 20.61 7.75 9.32
C TYR A 191 20.22 9.18 8.93
N GLU A 192 20.98 10.19 9.36
CA GLU A 192 20.65 11.60 9.10
C GLU A 192 20.66 11.93 7.59
N SER A 193 21.65 11.42 6.86
CA SER A 193 21.75 11.64 5.41
C SER A 193 20.61 10.98 4.63
N THR A 194 20.26 9.72 4.96
CA THR A 194 19.11 9.03 4.36
C THR A 194 17.79 9.70 4.73
N LYS A 195 17.64 10.17 5.97
CA LYS A 195 16.45 10.90 6.41
C LYS A 195 16.26 12.22 5.66
N ALA A 196 17.34 12.99 5.51
CA ALA A 196 17.32 14.22 4.73
C ALA A 196 16.98 13.97 3.26
N ALA A 197 17.54 12.91 2.67
CA ALA A 197 17.24 12.50 1.29
C ALA A 197 15.78 12.07 1.12
N LEU A 198 15.27 11.23 2.04
CA LEU A 198 13.88 10.77 2.06
C LEU A 198 12.92 11.95 2.18
N PHE A 199 13.19 12.90 3.08
CA PHE A 199 12.36 14.09 3.23
C PHE A 199 12.38 14.95 1.97
N ALA A 200 13.57 15.18 1.39
CA ALA A 200 13.71 15.97 0.16
C ALA A 200 12.98 15.31 -1.02
N GLN A 201 13.14 13.99 -1.20
CA GLN A 201 12.43 13.23 -2.23
C GLN A 201 10.92 13.25 -1.98
N PHE A 202 10.48 13.01 -0.74
CA PHE A 202 9.07 13.04 -0.39
C PHE A 202 8.43 14.39 -0.70
N VAL A 203 9.04 15.50 -0.27
CA VAL A 203 8.55 16.86 -0.57
C VAL A 203 8.56 17.15 -2.06
N ALA A 204 9.58 16.70 -2.80
CA ALA A 204 9.68 16.90 -4.24
C ALA A 204 8.68 16.06 -5.05
N THR A 205 8.18 14.98 -4.46
CA THR A 205 7.43 13.94 -5.18
C THR A 205 5.96 13.88 -4.77
N VAL A 206 5.64 14.33 -3.55
CA VAL A 206 4.29 14.32 -2.99
C VAL A 206 3.62 15.66 -3.15
N HIS A 207 2.53 15.64 -3.91
CA HIS A 207 1.68 16.80 -4.16
C HIS A 207 0.21 16.44 -3.94
N ASP A 208 -0.62 17.46 -3.71
CA ASP A 208 -2.09 17.38 -3.68
C ASP A 208 -2.70 16.34 -2.72
N LEU A 209 -2.47 16.54 -1.42
CA LEU A 209 -3.18 15.78 -0.39
C LEU A 209 -4.66 16.17 -0.38
N THR A 210 -5.53 15.22 -0.72
CA THR A 210 -6.98 15.41 -0.78
C THR A 210 -7.70 14.38 0.07
N TYR A 211 -8.68 14.83 0.84
CA TYR A 211 -9.64 13.98 1.54
C TYR A 211 -10.82 13.69 0.63
N LEU A 212 -11.27 12.44 0.56
CA LEU A 212 -12.35 12.03 -0.31
C LEU A 212 -13.57 11.60 0.55
N SER A 213 -14.74 12.11 0.16
CA SER A 213 -16.02 11.98 0.86
C SER A 213 -17.04 11.19 0.06
#